data_AF-A0A6M8UJ60-F1
#
_entry.id   AF-A0A6M8UJ60-F1
#
_cell.length_a   1.000
_cell.length_b   1.000
_cell.length_c   1.000
_cell.angle_alpha   90.00
_cell.angle_beta   90.00
_cell.angle_gamma   90.00
#
_symmetry.space_group_name_H-M   'P 1'
#
loop_
_entity.id
_entity.type
_entity.pdbx_description
1 polymer ?
#
loop_
_entity_poly.entity_id
_entity_poly.type
_entity_poly.pdbx_seq_one_letter_code
_entity_poly.pdbx_strand_id
1 'polypeptide(L)'
;MSPNGEIYFRKELYRSDYSSPIVGIALQHTFIHELAHVWQSQQGMWVRSRGLFSWAANYSYILDEKKKLTDYSLEQQAQIIADYWLLMRFGFNEWNFQRIPGRLVTFRKIIDRQQILPLYQSTLSGFMPIR
;
A
#
# COMPACT_ATOMS: atom_id res chain seq x y z
N MET A 1 8.32 6.12 -7.69
CA MET A 1 9.53 5.97 -6.84
C MET A 1 9.60 7.15 -5.89
N SER A 2 10.01 6.92 -4.65
CA SER A 2 10.21 8.01 -3.69
C SER A 2 11.51 7.87 -2.86
N PRO A 3 12.70 8.08 -3.45
CA PRO A 3 14.00 7.86 -2.78
C PRO A 3 14.35 8.88 -1.69
N ASN A 4 13.79 10.08 -1.77
CA ASN A 4 14.20 11.26 -1.01
C ASN A 4 13.00 12.07 -0.48
N GLY A 5 11.82 11.45 -0.41
CA GLY A 5 10.59 12.14 -0.02
C GLY A 5 9.86 12.85 -1.16
N GLU A 6 10.34 12.77 -2.40
CA GLU A 6 9.62 13.23 -3.59
C GLU A 6 9.18 12.05 -4.45
N ILE A 7 8.01 12.15 -5.08
CA ILE A 7 7.49 11.09 -5.94
C ILE A 7 7.89 11.34 -7.40
N TYR A 8 8.65 10.40 -7.97
CA TYR A 8 9.01 10.36 -9.38
C TYR A 8 8.17 9.31 -10.11
N PHE A 9 7.37 9.78 -11.06
CA PHE A 9 6.66 8.95 -12.02
C PHE A 9 7.29 9.02 -13.40
N ARG A 10 7.22 7.93 -14.15
CA ARG A 10 7.44 7.98 -15.61
C ARG A 10 6.38 8.89 -16.23
N LYS A 11 6.74 9.64 -17.27
CA LYS A 11 5.86 10.64 -17.90
C LYS A 11 4.50 10.07 -18.30
N GLU A 12 4.46 8.82 -18.74
CA GLU A 12 3.25 8.11 -19.17
C GLU A 12 2.30 7.79 -18.01
N LEU A 13 2.84 7.64 -16.81
CA LEU A 13 2.12 7.31 -15.57
C LEU A 13 1.79 8.56 -14.75
N TYR A 14 2.41 9.70 -15.05
CA TYR A 14 2.14 10.97 -14.39
C TYR A 14 0.70 11.44 -14.62
N ARG A 15 0.04 11.88 -13.56
CA ARG A 15 -1.25 12.57 -13.63
C ARG A 15 -1.16 13.84 -12.79
N SER A 16 -1.81 14.91 -13.24
CA SER A 16 -1.85 16.18 -12.50
C SER A 16 -2.69 16.09 -11.22
N ASP A 17 -3.64 15.14 -11.18
CA ASP A 17 -4.48 14.85 -10.02
C ASP A 17 -4.78 13.35 -9.94
N TYR A 18 -4.14 12.66 -9.00
CA TYR A 18 -4.36 11.23 -8.74
C TYR A 18 -5.62 10.93 -7.94
N SER A 19 -6.28 11.95 -7.35
CA SER A 19 -7.54 11.78 -6.63
C SER A 19 -8.76 11.73 -7.57
N SER A 20 -8.58 12.18 -8.80
CA SER A 20 -9.65 12.25 -9.80
C SER A 20 -10.22 10.87 -10.15
N PRO A 21 -11.56 10.71 -10.22
CA PRO A 21 -12.19 9.42 -10.50
C PRO A 21 -11.87 8.85 -11.90
N ILE A 22 -11.37 9.69 -12.82
CA ILE A 22 -10.94 9.24 -14.15
C ILE A 22 -9.58 8.51 -14.14
N VAL A 23 -8.80 8.67 -13.07
CA VAL A 23 -7.52 7.98 -12.91
C VAL A 23 -7.78 6.54 -12.49
N GLY A 24 -7.26 5.59 -13.26
CA GLY A 24 -7.46 4.16 -12.98
C GLY A 24 -6.94 3.75 -11.60
N ILE A 25 -7.63 2.80 -10.97
CA ILE A 25 -7.35 2.29 -9.61
C ILE A 25 -5.88 1.91 -9.41
N ALA A 26 -5.24 1.32 -10.43
CA ALA A 26 -3.83 0.94 -10.38
C ALA A 26 -2.89 2.15 -10.16
N LEU A 27 -3.15 3.27 -10.84
CA LEU A 27 -2.36 4.48 -10.70
C LEU A 27 -2.61 5.15 -9.35
N GLN A 28 -3.86 5.17 -8.88
CA GLN A 28 -4.18 5.68 -7.54
C GLN A 28 -3.51 4.83 -6.45
N HIS A 29 -3.58 3.51 -6.54
CA HIS A 29 -2.94 2.58 -5.61
C HIS A 29 -1.42 2.75 -5.59
N THR A 30 -0.79 2.83 -6.76
CA THR A 30 0.67 3.12 -6.87
C THR A 30 1.00 4.46 -6.24
N PHE A 31 0.18 5.49 -6.45
CA PHE A 31 0.38 6.79 -5.83
C PHE A 31 0.32 6.73 -4.30
N ILE A 32 -0.63 5.99 -3.72
CA ILE A 32 -0.71 5.79 -2.26
C ILE A 32 0.50 5.01 -1.73
N HIS A 33 0.96 3.98 -2.45
CA HIS A 33 2.18 3.24 -2.10
C HIS A 33 3.41 4.17 -2.05
N GLU A 34 3.58 4.99 -3.08
CA GLU A 34 4.71 5.92 -3.17
C GLU A 34 4.60 7.08 -2.16
N LEU A 35 3.38 7.50 -1.78
CA LEU A 35 3.14 8.42 -0.68
C LEU A 35 3.52 7.82 0.68
N ALA A 36 3.28 6.52 0.88
CA ALA A 36 3.72 5.85 2.11
C ALA A 36 5.25 5.88 2.25
N HIS A 37 5.99 5.78 1.14
CA HIS A 37 7.43 5.99 1.14
C HIS A 37 7.84 7.44 1.46
N VAL A 38 7.10 8.44 0.98
CA VAL A 38 7.32 9.85 1.38
C VAL A 38 7.13 10.01 2.88
N TRP A 39 6.05 9.47 3.43
CA TRP A 39 5.81 9.46 4.87
C TRP A 39 6.96 8.77 5.61
N GLN A 40 7.42 7.61 5.13
CA GLN A 40 8.55 6.90 5.74
C GLN A 40 9.81 7.77 5.81
N SER A 41 10.14 8.43 4.70
CA SER A 41 11.27 9.37 4.63
C SER A 41 11.13 10.52 5.62
N GLN A 42 9.93 11.08 5.78
CA GLN A 42 9.66 12.16 6.74
C GLN A 42 9.81 11.72 8.20
N GLN A 43 9.60 10.43 8.50
CA GLN A 43 9.86 9.86 9.82
C GLN A 43 11.33 9.45 10.03
N GLY A 44 12.23 9.79 9.11
CA GLY A 44 13.65 9.46 9.19
C GLY A 44 13.98 8.00 8.87
N MET A 45 13.05 7.23 8.27
CA MET A 45 13.33 5.88 7.80
C MET A 45 14.14 5.91 6.49
N TRP A 46 15.19 5.11 6.41
CA TRP A 46 16.03 5.00 5.21
C TRP A 46 15.32 4.22 4.09
N VAL A 47 14.51 4.94 3.31
CA VAL A 47 13.82 4.39 2.12
C VAL A 47 14.84 4.21 0.99
N ARG A 48 15.41 3.02 0.85
CA ARG A 48 16.03 2.64 -0.42
C ARG A 48 14.91 2.33 -1.40
N SER A 49 14.35 3.34 -2.06
CA SER A 49 13.35 3.11 -3.11
C SER A 49 14.01 2.27 -4.21
N ARG A 50 13.82 0.95 -4.19
CA ARG A 50 14.32 0.06 -5.23
C ARG A 50 13.38 0.25 -6.41
N GLY A 51 13.77 1.16 -7.28
CA GLY A 51 12.86 1.81 -8.20
C GLY A 51 11.94 0.88 -8.97
N LEU A 52 10.63 1.00 -8.73
CA LEU A 52 9.48 0.53 -9.54
C LEU A 52 9.48 -0.91 -10.10
N PHE A 53 10.54 -1.72 -9.99
CA PHE A 53 10.73 -2.93 -10.78
C PHE A 53 11.76 -3.91 -10.20
N SER A 54 11.89 -4.05 -8.88
CA SER A 54 12.56 -5.26 -8.39
C SER A 54 11.54 -6.40 -8.41
N TRP A 55 11.54 -7.18 -9.50
CA TRP A 55 10.85 -8.47 -9.63
C TRP A 55 11.25 -9.48 -8.52
N ALA A 56 12.20 -9.12 -7.65
CA ALA A 56 12.69 -9.87 -6.50
C ALA A 56 12.24 -9.29 -5.12
N ALA A 57 11.55 -8.15 -5.07
CA ALA A 57 11.01 -7.63 -3.81
C ALA A 57 9.72 -8.40 -3.45
N ASN A 58 9.73 -9.08 -2.30
CA ASN A 58 8.55 -9.79 -1.82
C ASN A 58 7.55 -8.78 -1.24
N TYR A 59 6.72 -8.19 -2.10
CA TYR A 59 5.60 -7.34 -1.72
C TYR A 59 4.50 -8.11 -0.98
N SER A 60 4.56 -9.43 -0.96
CA SER A 60 3.53 -10.23 -0.32
C SER A 60 3.67 -10.24 1.18
N TYR A 61 2.53 -10.20 1.85
CA TYR A 61 2.45 -10.16 3.30
C TYR A 61 1.24 -10.97 3.78
N ILE A 62 1.27 -11.27 5.07
CA ILE A 62 0.16 -11.84 5.82
C ILE A 62 0.00 -10.96 7.05
N LEU A 63 -1.22 -10.56 7.34
CA LEU A 63 -1.54 -9.85 8.57
C LEU A 63 -1.75 -10.84 9.71
N ASP A 64 -1.16 -10.51 10.85
CA ASP A 64 -1.27 -11.23 12.11
C ASP A 64 -1.69 -10.22 13.18
N GLU A 65 -2.64 -10.59 14.04
CA GLU A 65 -3.18 -9.72 15.09
C GLU A 65 -2.12 -9.22 16.07
N LYS A 66 -1.01 -9.94 16.20
CA LYS A 66 0.11 -9.60 17.08
C LYS A 66 1.12 -8.65 16.43
N LYS A 67 1.08 -8.48 15.11
CA LYS A 67 2.03 -7.65 14.37
C LYS A 67 1.50 -6.24 14.17
N LYS A 68 2.38 -5.26 14.35
CA LYS A 68 2.16 -3.86 13.99
C LYS A 68 2.82 -3.56 12.66
N LEU A 69 2.47 -2.43 12.05
CA LEU A 69 3.04 -1.98 10.78
C LEU A 69 4.58 -1.98 10.80
N THR A 70 5.19 -1.59 11.93
CA THR A 70 6.66 -1.56 12.12
C THR A 70 7.33 -2.93 12.06
N ASP A 71 6.58 -4.02 12.21
CA ASP A 71 7.10 -5.40 12.13
C ASP A 71 7.26 -5.89 10.68
N TYR A 72 6.85 -5.08 9.69
CA TYR A 72 6.98 -5.37 8.26
C TYR A 72 8.11 -4.56 7.63
N SER A 73 8.68 -5.07 6.54
CA SER A 73 9.66 -4.31 5.75
C SER A 73 9.03 -3.03 5.17
N LEU A 74 9.83 -1.99 4.89
CA LEU A 74 9.32 -0.70 4.39
C LEU A 74 8.44 -0.83 3.13
N GLU A 75 8.78 -1.75 2.22
CA GLU A 75 7.98 -2.05 1.03
C GLU A 75 6.63 -2.70 1.39
N GLN A 76 6.64 -3.64 2.33
CA GLN A 76 5.41 -4.26 2.84
C GLN A 76 4.54 -3.24 3.59
N GLN A 77 5.14 -2.33 4.35
CA GLN A 77 4.39 -1.26 5.01
C GLN A 77 3.65 -0.38 4.01
N ALA A 78 4.35 0.06 2.95
CA ALA A 78 3.76 0.87 1.88
C ALA A 78 2.62 0.12 1.17
N GLN A 79 2.84 -1.16 0.87
CA GLN A 79 1.84 -2.03 0.26
C GLN A 79 0.61 -2.24 1.17
N ILE A 80 0.81 -2.49 2.46
CA ILE A 80 -0.27 -2.65 3.45
C ILE A 80 -1.13 -1.38 3.51
N ILE A 81 -0.49 -0.20 3.52
CA ILE A 81 -1.20 1.09 3.51
C ILE A 81 -2.01 1.27 2.21
N ALA A 82 -1.43 0.96 1.06
CA ALA A 82 -2.10 1.08 -0.24
C ALA A 82 -3.28 0.10 -0.39
N ASP A 83 -3.10 -1.14 0.06
CA ASP A 83 -4.15 -2.16 0.03
C ASP A 83 -5.29 -1.84 1.01
N TYR A 84 -4.97 -1.29 2.18
CA TYR A 84 -5.97 -0.80 3.13
C TYR A 84 -6.78 0.36 2.55
N TRP A 85 -6.12 1.34 1.93
CA TRP A 85 -6.80 2.45 1.25
C TRP A 85 -7.75 1.92 0.17
N LEU A 86 -7.31 0.96 -0.65
CA LEU A 86 -8.13 0.36 -1.70
C LEU A 86 -9.36 -0.34 -1.12
N LEU A 87 -9.19 -1.10 -0.03
CA LEU A 87 -10.29 -1.74 0.70
C LEU A 87 -11.30 -0.70 1.21
N MET A 88 -10.82 0.40 1.80
CA MET A 88 -11.68 1.45 2.35
C MET A 88 -12.40 2.25 1.26
N ARG A 89 -11.76 2.48 0.11
CA ARG A 89 -12.29 3.30 -0.98
C ARG A 89 -13.24 2.55 -1.90
N PHE A 90 -12.91 1.31 -2.25
CA PHE A 90 -13.64 0.53 -3.26
C PHE A 90 -14.36 -0.70 -2.69
N GLY A 91 -14.16 -1.00 -1.41
CA GLY A 91 -14.80 -2.11 -0.72
C GLY A 91 -14.16 -3.47 -0.98
N PHE A 92 -14.67 -4.47 -0.27
CA PHE A 92 -14.09 -5.82 -0.25
C PHE A 92 -14.09 -6.52 -1.61
N ASN A 93 -15.13 -6.33 -2.42
CA ASN A 93 -15.25 -7.04 -3.70
C ASN A 93 -14.14 -6.61 -4.66
N GLU A 94 -13.90 -5.31 -4.80
CA GLU A 94 -12.81 -4.78 -5.62
C GLU A 94 -11.45 -5.17 -5.02
N TRP A 95 -11.27 -5.02 -3.71
CA TRP A 95 -10.04 -5.44 -3.03
C TRP A 95 -9.73 -6.92 -3.27
N ASN A 96 -10.74 -7.79 -3.21
CA ASN A 96 -10.58 -9.22 -3.43
C ASN A 96 -10.29 -9.54 -4.91
N PHE A 97 -10.90 -8.82 -5.85
CA PHE A 97 -10.60 -8.92 -7.27
C PHE A 97 -9.16 -8.52 -7.60
N GLN A 98 -8.61 -7.53 -6.88
CA GLN A 98 -7.23 -7.07 -7.04
C GLN A 98 -6.20 -8.00 -6.37
N ARG A 99 -6.61 -9.07 -5.68
CA ARG A 99 -5.72 -10.10 -5.11
C ARG A 99 -5.34 -11.22 -6.06
N ILE A 100 -5.98 -11.28 -7.23
CA ILE A 100 -5.63 -12.24 -8.26
C ILE A 100 -4.15 -12.05 -8.61
N PRO A 101 -3.35 -13.13 -8.75
CA PRO A 101 -1.93 -13.03 -9.06
C PRO A 101 -1.65 -12.10 -10.26
N GLY A 102 -0.68 -11.20 -10.11
CA GLY A 102 -0.32 -10.21 -11.12
C GLY A 102 -1.07 -8.88 -11.04
N ARG A 103 -1.91 -8.68 -10.01
CA ARG A 103 -2.65 -7.43 -9.78
C ARG A 103 -2.10 -6.67 -8.57
N LEU A 104 -2.89 -5.73 -8.03
CA LEU A 104 -2.42 -4.71 -7.10
C LEU A 104 -2.19 -5.24 -5.68
N VAL A 105 -3.14 -6.02 -5.15
CA VAL A 105 -3.15 -6.43 -3.74
C VAL A 105 -2.36 -7.72 -3.57
N THR A 106 -1.42 -7.74 -2.63
CA THR A 106 -0.46 -8.84 -2.45
C THR A 106 -0.67 -9.62 -1.13
N PHE A 107 -1.81 -9.43 -0.47
CA PHE A 107 -2.19 -10.16 0.74
C PHE A 107 -2.40 -11.68 0.48
N ARG A 108 -1.61 -12.53 1.18
CA ARG A 108 -1.54 -13.99 0.95
C ARG A 108 -2.17 -14.84 2.07
N LYS A 109 -3.47 -14.65 2.35
CA LYS A 109 -4.23 -15.55 3.24
C LYS A 109 -5.69 -15.65 2.79
N ILE A 110 -6.31 -16.83 2.86
CA ILE A 110 -7.76 -16.95 2.67
C ILE A 110 -8.44 -16.22 3.84
N ILE A 111 -9.30 -15.26 3.53
CA ILE A 111 -9.94 -14.42 4.54
C ILE A 111 -11.30 -13.95 4.03
N ASP A 112 -12.26 -13.82 4.95
CA ASP A 112 -13.57 -13.25 4.65
C ASP A 112 -13.60 -11.73 4.86
N ARG A 113 -14.72 -11.14 4.45
CA ARG A 113 -14.98 -9.69 4.53
C ARG A 113 -14.99 -9.16 5.96
N GLN A 114 -15.46 -9.95 6.92
CA GLN A 114 -15.64 -9.52 8.31
C GLN A 114 -14.30 -9.52 9.06
N GLN A 115 -13.38 -10.39 8.67
CA GLN A 115 -12.08 -10.55 9.30
C GLN A 115 -11.01 -9.57 8.79
N ILE A 116 -11.04 -9.21 7.51
CA ILE A 116 -9.92 -8.44 6.92
C ILE A 116 -9.80 -7.01 7.45
N LEU A 117 -10.93 -6.32 7.65
CA LEU A 117 -10.91 -4.93 8.12
C LEU A 117 -10.34 -4.80 9.55
N PRO A 118 -10.78 -5.62 10.54
CA PRO A 118 -10.16 -5.64 11.86
C PRO A 118 -8.65 -5.91 11.84
N LEU A 119 -8.17 -6.80 10.96
CA LEU A 119 -6.73 -7.08 10.84
C LEU A 119 -5.95 -5.85 10.37
N TYR A 120 -6.43 -5.15 9.34
CA TYR A 120 -5.79 -3.89 8.92
C TYR A 120 -5.83 -2.85 10.04
N GLN A 121 -6.97 -2.67 10.70
CA GLN A 121 -7.11 -1.71 11.79
C GLN A 121 -6.16 -2.01 12.97
N SER A 122 -6.03 -3.27 13.35
CA SER A 122 -5.08 -3.69 14.40
C SER A 122 -3.62 -3.45 13.97
N THR A 123 -3.27 -3.82 12.73
CA THR A 123 -1.91 -3.67 12.20
C THR A 123 -1.52 -2.18 12.09
N LEU A 124 -2.44 -1.34 11.64
CA LEU A 124 -2.25 0.09 11.39
C LEU A 124 -2.58 0.98 12.60
N SER A 125 -2.85 0.41 13.77
CA SER A 125 -3.33 1.16 14.94
C SER A 125 -2.35 2.25 15.42
N GLY A 126 -1.05 2.05 15.21
CA GLY A 126 -0.01 3.05 15.53
C GLY A 126 0.31 4.03 14.38
N PHE A 127 -0.24 3.79 13.19
CA PHE A 127 -0.10 4.64 12.01
C PHE A 127 -1.29 5.60 11.87
N MET A 128 -2.51 5.12 12.14
CA MET A 128 -3.70 5.95 12.09
C MET A 128 -3.73 6.90 13.30
N PRO A 129 -4.04 8.19 13.11
CA PRO A 129 -4.29 9.08 14.24
C PRO A 129 -5.46 8.53 15.07
N ILE A 130 -5.30 8.55 16.39
CA ILE A 130 -6.40 8.27 17.32
C ILE A 130 -7.48 9.32 17.04
N ARG A 131 -8.66 8.88 16.59
CA ARG A 131 -9.82 9.74 16.38
C ARG A 131 -10.59 9.92 17.67
#